data_AF-A0A1G1Z9B4-F1
#
_entry.id   AF-A0A1G1Z9B4-F1
#
_cell.length_a   1.000
_cell.length_b   1.000
_cell.length_c   1.000
_cell.angle_alpha   90.00
_cell.angle_beta   90.00
_cell.angle_gamma   90.00
#
_symmetry.space_group_name_H-M   'P 1'
#
loop_
_entity.id
_entity.type
_entity.pdbx_description
1 polymer ?
#
loop_
_entity_poly.entity_id
_entity_poly.type
_entity_poly.pdbx_seq_one_letter_code
_entity_poly.pdbx_strand_id
1 'polypeptide(L)'
;MKQLFKEKGVATIPLVLALTIFIIAVGAIISITAFNENNISQDFYSSSQALTYAKAGAQDALIKIARNGDYTSTGYNIDFVENGCNTNSGCATVTVASVTSPKTIISQGRMNNNIRKVQVTVTLDTNWLITNTVSQELTN
;
A
#
# COMPACT_ATOMS: atom_id res chain seq x y z
N MET A 1 -77.67 11.85 14.20
CA MET A 1 -76.43 11.37 14.87
C MET A 1 -75.46 10.86 13.81
N LYS A 2 -74.43 11.65 13.47
CA LYS A 2 -73.38 11.25 12.51
C LYS A 2 -72.38 10.36 13.24
N GLN A 3 -72.32 9.09 12.90
CA GLN A 3 -71.28 8.20 13.39
C GLN A 3 -69.98 8.51 12.62
N LEU A 4 -69.07 9.21 13.28
CA LEU A 4 -67.67 9.32 12.86
C LEU A 4 -66.99 7.99 13.16
N PHE A 5 -66.92 7.12 12.15
CA PHE A 5 -66.07 5.92 12.20
C PHE A 5 -64.64 6.36 12.42
N LYS A 6 -64.13 6.11 13.64
CA LYS A 6 -62.76 6.42 14.03
C LYS A 6 -61.89 5.27 13.49
N GLU A 7 -61.37 5.44 12.27
CA GLU A 7 -60.46 4.50 11.62
C GLU A 7 -59.10 4.44 12.35
N LYS A 8 -59.05 3.71 13.47
CA LYS A 8 -57.86 3.57 14.32
C LYS A 8 -56.79 2.60 13.77
N GLY A 9 -56.91 2.14 12.52
CA GLY A 9 -55.99 1.15 11.93
C GLY A 9 -55.48 1.47 10.52
N VAL A 10 -55.94 2.57 9.89
CA VAL A 10 -55.49 2.93 8.54
C VAL A 10 -54.14 3.67 8.55
N ALA A 11 -53.79 4.31 9.67
CA ALA A 11 -52.51 5.01 9.83
C ALA A 11 -51.32 4.08 10.10
N THR A 12 -51.54 2.83 10.54
CA THR A 12 -50.46 1.88 10.86
C THR A 12 -49.82 1.27 9.62
N ILE A 13 -50.58 1.07 8.54
CA ILE A 13 -50.05 0.53 7.27
C ILE A 13 -48.96 1.43 6.68
N PRO A 14 -49.20 2.73 6.42
CA PRO A 14 -48.16 3.62 5.88
C PRO A 14 -47.00 3.82 6.85
N LEU A 15 -47.25 3.77 8.16
CA LEU A 15 -46.19 3.86 9.18
C LEU A 15 -45.24 2.66 9.13
N VAL A 16 -45.76 1.44 9.09
CA VAL A 16 -44.94 0.21 8.99
C VAL A 16 -44.19 0.21 7.67
N LEU A 17 -44.83 0.63 6.59
CA LEU A 17 -44.19 0.73 5.27
C LEU A 17 -43.02 1.74 5.29
N ALA A 18 -43.23 2.93 5.87
CA ALA A 18 -42.17 3.92 6.04
C ALA A 18 -41.02 3.40 6.92
N LEU A 19 -41.32 2.71 8.01
CA LEU A 19 -40.32 2.10 8.90
C LEU A 19 -39.51 1.02 8.17
N THR A 20 -40.16 0.16 7.39
CA THR A 20 -39.43 -0.89 6.63
C THR A 20 -38.50 -0.28 5.58
N ILE A 21 -38.94 0.73 4.84
CA ILE A 21 -38.10 1.46 3.88
C ILE A 21 -36.90 2.08 4.59
N PHE A 22 -37.14 2.70 5.76
CA PHE A 22 -36.07 3.32 6.55
C PHE A 22 -35.03 2.29 7.01
N ILE A 23 -35.47 1.13 7.52
CA ILE A 23 -34.57 0.06 7.95
C ILE A 23 -33.73 -0.47 6.78
N ILE A 24 -34.35 -0.68 5.61
CA ILE A 24 -33.64 -1.11 4.40
C ILE A 24 -32.61 -0.06 3.97
N ALA A 25 -32.99 1.23 3.98
CA ALA A 25 -32.08 2.31 3.61
C ALA A 25 -30.86 2.39 4.53
N VAL A 26 -31.06 2.30 5.85
CA VAL A 26 -29.96 2.29 6.83
C VAL A 26 -29.08 1.06 6.65
N GLY A 27 -29.67 -0.13 6.48
CA GLY A 27 -28.92 -1.36 6.25
C GLY A 27 -28.08 -1.32 4.97
N ALA A 28 -28.60 -0.73 3.90
CA ALA A 28 -27.87 -0.55 2.65
C ALA A 28 -26.66 0.39 2.83
N ILE A 29 -26.84 1.52 3.53
CA ILE A 29 -25.75 2.47 3.79
C ILE A 29 -24.62 1.79 4.57
N ILE A 30 -24.94 1.08 5.67
CA ILE A 30 -23.95 0.37 6.50
C ILE A 30 -23.18 -0.67 5.67
N SER A 31 -23.89 -1.40 4.81
CA SER A 31 -23.28 -2.44 3.97
C SER A 31 -22.30 -1.84 2.95
N ILE A 32 -22.67 -0.72 2.33
CA ILE A 32 -21.82 -0.01 1.37
C ILE A 32 -20.59 0.56 2.07
N THR A 33 -20.75 1.17 3.25
CA THR A 33 -19.61 1.71 4.01
C THR A 33 -18.66 0.60 4.45
N ALA A 34 -19.17 -0.52 4.97
CA ALA A 34 -18.34 -1.65 5.38
C ALA A 34 -17.57 -2.27 4.20
N PHE A 35 -18.21 -2.38 3.03
CA PHE A 35 -17.53 -2.88 1.83
C PHE A 35 -16.39 -1.94 1.39
N ASN A 36 -16.62 -0.63 1.40
CA ASN A 36 -15.60 0.35 1.06
C ASN A 36 -14.45 0.36 2.08
N GLU A 37 -14.75 0.28 3.37
CA GLU A 37 -13.73 0.21 4.43
C GLU A 37 -12.82 -1.02 4.29
N ASN A 38 -13.39 -2.18 3.94
CA ASN A 38 -12.61 -3.40 3.72
C ASN A 38 -11.64 -3.25 2.54
N ASN A 39 -12.09 -2.66 1.43
CA ASN A 39 -11.23 -2.43 0.26
C ASN A 39 -10.10 -1.45 0.59
N ILE A 40 -10.42 -0.33 1.25
CA ILE A 40 -9.41 0.66 1.68
C ILE A 40 -8.38 0.02 2.61
N SER A 41 -8.83 -0.81 3.56
CA SER A 41 -7.96 -1.49 4.50
C SER A 41 -7.01 -2.47 3.82
N GLN A 42 -7.50 -3.21 2.82
CA GLN A 42 -6.69 -4.14 2.04
C GLN A 42 -5.65 -3.43 1.17
N ASP A 43 -6.02 -2.32 0.54
CA ASP A 43 -5.09 -1.50 -0.24
C ASP A 43 -4.02 -0.87 0.64
N PHE A 44 -4.42 -0.37 1.82
CA PHE A 44 -3.49 0.16 2.80
C PHE A 44 -2.48 -0.90 3.26
N TYR A 45 -2.95 -2.10 3.57
CA TYR A 45 -2.08 -3.21 3.96
C TYR A 45 -1.10 -3.59 2.84
N SER A 46 -1.60 -3.70 1.61
CA SER A 46 -0.77 -4.02 0.43
C SER A 46 0.27 -2.94 0.15
N SER A 47 -0.11 -1.67 0.29
CA SER A 47 0.80 -0.53 0.13
C SER A 47 1.89 -0.51 1.22
N SER A 48 1.52 -0.80 2.47
CA SER A 48 2.47 -0.91 3.58
C SER A 48 3.47 -2.06 3.39
N GLN A 49 3.01 -3.20 2.87
CA GLN A 49 3.88 -4.32 2.50
C GLN A 49 4.82 -3.95 1.35
N ALA A 50 4.32 -3.29 0.30
CA ALA A 50 5.15 -2.81 -0.80
C ALA A 50 6.25 -1.86 -0.31
N LEU A 51 5.95 -0.97 0.64
CA LEU A 51 6.97 -0.12 1.27
C LEU A 51 8.02 -0.94 2.04
N THR A 52 7.58 -1.98 2.75
CA THR A 52 8.47 -2.87 3.49
C THR A 52 9.43 -3.61 2.55
N TYR A 53 8.93 -4.12 1.42
CA TYR A 53 9.77 -4.75 0.39
C TYR A 53 10.75 -3.75 -0.22
N ALA A 54 10.32 -2.52 -0.50
CA ALA A 54 11.20 -1.47 -1.00
C ALA A 54 12.34 -1.19 -0.02
N LYS A 55 12.03 -1.06 1.29
CA LYS A 55 13.04 -0.84 2.33
C LYS A 55 14.01 -2.01 2.45
N ALA A 56 13.51 -3.24 2.41
CA ALA A 56 14.35 -4.44 2.45
C ALA A 56 15.30 -4.51 1.24
N GLY A 57 14.82 -4.20 0.03
CA GLY A 57 15.68 -4.14 -1.16
C GLY A 57 16.75 -3.03 -1.09
N ALA A 58 16.41 -1.87 -0.51
CA ALA A 58 17.38 -0.82 -0.27
C ALA A 58 18.46 -1.24 0.74
N GLN A 59 18.08 -1.96 1.80
CA GLN A 59 19.00 -2.51 2.78
C GLN A 59 19.93 -3.58 2.18
N ASP A 60 19.43 -4.47 1.33
CA ASP A 60 20.26 -5.45 0.63
C ASP A 60 21.31 -4.77 -0.27
N ALA A 61 20.91 -3.74 -1.02
CA ALA A 61 21.86 -2.94 -1.81
C ALA A 61 22.90 -2.23 -0.94
N LEU A 62 22.52 -1.70 0.23
CA LEU A 62 23.47 -1.12 1.17
C LEU A 62 24.51 -2.13 1.63
N ILE A 63 24.10 -3.36 1.96
CA ILE A 63 25.03 -4.44 2.35
C ILE A 63 25.97 -4.79 1.19
N LYS A 64 25.47 -4.84 -0.04
CA LYS A 64 26.28 -5.10 -1.23
C LYS A 64 27.31 -4.00 -1.47
N ILE A 65 26.93 -2.73 -1.33
CA ILE A 65 27.84 -1.59 -1.43
C ILE A 65 28.86 -1.59 -0.28
N ALA A 66 28.46 -1.93 0.94
CA ALA A 66 29.37 -2.03 2.09
C ALA A 66 30.43 -3.13 1.90
N ARG A 67 30.11 -4.20 1.16
CA ARG A 67 31.05 -5.27 0.82
C ARG A 67 31.92 -4.93 -0.40
N ASN A 68 31.35 -4.25 -1.38
CA ASN A 68 32.03 -3.81 -2.59
C ASN A 68 31.62 -2.38 -2.90
N GLY A 69 32.51 -1.43 -2.59
CA GLY A 69 32.28 0.00 -2.79
C GLY A 69 31.93 0.37 -4.24
N ASP A 70 32.45 -0.37 -5.22
CA ASP A 70 32.20 -0.16 -6.64
C ASP A 70 30.92 -0.84 -7.15
N TYR A 71 30.14 -1.47 -6.26
CA TYR A 71 28.93 -2.19 -6.66
C TYR A 71 27.96 -1.27 -7.40
N THR A 72 27.53 -1.72 -8.58
CA THR A 72 26.50 -1.11 -9.41
C THR A 72 25.61 -2.21 -9.98
N SER A 73 24.35 -1.87 -10.26
CA SER A 73 23.43 -2.79 -10.90
C SER A 73 22.38 -2.03 -11.66
N THR A 74 22.12 -2.45 -12.91
CA THR A 74 21.04 -1.93 -13.76
C THR A 74 19.66 -2.36 -13.25
N GLY A 75 19.60 -3.34 -12.35
CA GLY A 75 18.37 -3.87 -11.79
C GLY A 75 18.54 -5.32 -11.38
N TYR A 76 18.18 -5.65 -10.15
CA TYR A 76 18.01 -7.03 -9.71
C TYR A 76 16.74 -7.17 -8.89
N ASN A 77 16.17 -8.37 -8.89
CA ASN A 77 14.92 -8.68 -8.22
C ASN A 77 15.16 -9.49 -6.95
N ILE A 78 14.36 -9.22 -5.93
CA ILE A 78 14.27 -9.98 -4.70
C ILE A 78 12.82 -10.45 -4.59
N ASP A 79 12.62 -11.75 -4.73
CA ASP A 79 11.33 -12.38 -4.54
C ASP A 79 11.09 -12.63 -3.04
N PHE A 80 10.07 -11.96 -2.48
CA PHE A 80 9.62 -12.22 -1.09
C PHE A 80 8.54 -13.31 -1.03
N VAL A 81 7.94 -13.61 -2.18
CA VAL A 81 7.00 -14.70 -2.42
C VAL A 81 7.54 -15.49 -3.61
N GLU A 82 7.29 -16.79 -3.66
CA GLU A 82 7.71 -17.62 -4.79
C GLU A 82 7.22 -17.03 -6.12
N ASN A 83 8.16 -16.76 -7.05
CA ASN A 83 7.92 -16.07 -8.32
C ASN A 83 7.28 -14.66 -8.19
N GLY A 84 7.44 -14.00 -7.05
CA GLY A 84 6.73 -12.76 -6.70
C GLY A 84 6.92 -11.59 -7.66
N CYS A 85 8.09 -11.46 -8.31
CA CYS A 85 8.32 -10.46 -9.35
C CYS A 85 7.70 -10.83 -10.70
N ASN A 86 7.51 -12.12 -10.98
CA ASN A 86 6.84 -12.57 -12.20
C ASN A 86 5.32 -12.47 -12.08
N THR A 87 4.79 -12.79 -10.89
CA THR A 87 3.35 -12.79 -10.59
C THR A 87 2.86 -11.47 -10.01
N ASN A 88 3.77 -10.52 -9.74
CA ASN A 88 3.52 -9.28 -9.02
C ASN A 88 2.99 -9.47 -7.58
N SER A 89 3.09 -10.67 -7.00
CA SER A 89 2.50 -10.99 -5.71
C SER A 89 3.36 -10.62 -4.49
N GLY A 90 4.58 -10.11 -4.71
CA GLY A 90 5.46 -9.68 -3.61
C GLY A 90 6.94 -9.72 -3.97
N CYS A 91 7.50 -8.58 -4.39
CA CYS A 91 8.92 -8.50 -4.69
C CYS A 91 9.50 -7.09 -4.55
N ALA A 92 10.83 -6.98 -4.59
CA ALA A 92 11.53 -5.71 -4.75
C ALA A 92 12.47 -5.73 -5.95
N THR A 93 12.42 -4.67 -6.76
CA THR A 93 13.36 -4.41 -7.85
C THR A 93 14.30 -3.30 -7.41
N VAL A 94 15.60 -3.57 -7.42
CA VAL A 94 16.61 -2.67 -6.89
C VAL A 94 17.62 -2.31 -7.97
N THR A 95 17.86 -1.02 -8.14
CA THR A 95 18.85 -0.45 -9.06
C THR A 95 19.87 0.35 -8.25
N VAL A 96 21.15 0.20 -8.56
CA VAL A 96 22.23 0.96 -7.92
C VAL A 96 22.96 1.73 -9.00
N ALA A 97 22.73 3.04 -9.01
CA ALA A 97 23.32 3.96 -9.96
C ALA A 97 24.63 4.55 -9.42
N SER A 98 25.53 4.83 -10.36
CA SER A 98 26.88 5.40 -10.17
C SER A 98 27.92 4.45 -9.57
N VAL A 99 29.09 4.41 -10.23
CA VAL A 99 30.29 3.77 -9.71
C VAL A 99 30.97 4.65 -8.65
N THR A 100 30.81 5.97 -8.70
CA THR A 100 31.42 6.93 -7.78
C THR A 100 30.44 7.44 -6.73
N SER A 101 30.99 7.95 -5.62
CA SER A 101 30.27 8.67 -4.56
C SER A 101 29.77 10.04 -5.06
N PRO A 102 28.54 10.49 -4.71
CA PRO A 102 27.50 9.74 -4.01
C PRO A 102 26.79 8.73 -4.93
N LYS A 103 26.43 7.57 -4.38
CA LYS A 103 25.68 6.52 -5.06
C LYS A 103 24.19 6.65 -4.79
N THR A 104 23.38 6.30 -5.77
CA THR A 104 21.92 6.33 -5.64
C THR A 104 21.36 4.93 -5.78
N ILE A 105 20.79 4.43 -4.71
CA ILE A 105 20.03 3.17 -4.68
C ILE A 105 18.56 3.54 -4.90
N ILE A 106 17.92 2.91 -5.86
CA ILE A 106 16.47 2.99 -6.06
C ILE A 106 15.92 1.59 -5.84
N SER A 107 15.10 1.43 -4.81
CA SER A 107 14.41 0.17 -4.53
C SER A 107 12.91 0.36 -4.69
N GLN A 108 12.32 -0.43 -5.57
CA GLN A 108 10.91 -0.45 -5.85
C GLN A 108 10.31 -1.73 -5.28
N GLY A 109 9.52 -1.62 -4.22
CA GLY A 109 8.75 -2.73 -3.69
C GLY A 109 7.37 -2.80 -4.33
N ARG A 110 6.91 -4.01 -4.59
CA ARG A 110 5.63 -4.29 -5.23
C ARG A 110 4.85 -5.36 -4.47
N MET A 111 3.57 -5.07 -4.23
CA MET A 111 2.58 -6.00 -3.72
C MET A 111 1.30 -5.85 -4.56
N ASN A 112 1.02 -6.84 -5.40
CA ASN A 112 -0.05 -6.78 -6.41
C ASN A 112 0.08 -5.55 -7.33
N ASN A 113 -0.89 -4.64 -7.28
CA ASN A 113 -0.90 -3.37 -8.02
C ASN A 113 -0.30 -2.20 -7.23
N ASN A 114 0.01 -2.40 -5.95
CA ASN A 114 0.58 -1.37 -5.10
C ASN A 114 2.10 -1.36 -5.26
N ILE A 115 2.64 -0.19 -5.63
CA ILE A 115 4.06 0.03 -5.86
C ILE A 115 4.54 1.18 -4.98
N ARG A 116 5.60 0.95 -4.21
CA ARG A 116 6.26 2.00 -3.41
C ARG A 116 7.73 2.03 -3.77
N LYS A 117 8.32 3.23 -3.80
CA LYS A 117 9.72 3.44 -4.16
C LYS A 117 10.45 4.12 -3.03
N VAL A 118 11.63 3.61 -2.70
CA VAL A 118 12.54 4.20 -1.74
C VAL A 118 13.84 4.49 -2.46
N GLN A 119 14.31 5.72 -2.34
CA GLN A 119 15.63 6.12 -2.81
C GLN A 119 16.55 6.30 -1.61
N VAL A 120 17.71 5.67 -1.67
CA VAL A 120 18.77 5.86 -0.68
C VAL A 120 20.00 6.42 -1.39
N THR A 121 20.41 7.61 -1.00
CA THR A 121 21.67 8.21 -1.43
C THR A 121 22.74 7.88 -0.42
N VAL A 122 23.85 7.29 -0.88
CA VAL A 122 24.96 6.83 -0.05
C VAL A 122 26.21 7.60 -0.41
N THR A 123 26.81 8.25 0.57
CA THR A 123 28.13 8.88 0.42
C THR A 123 29.20 7.94 0.94
N LEU A 124 30.21 7.70 0.11
CA LEU A 124 31.37 6.88 0.42
C LEU A 124 32.62 7.77 0.55
N ASP A 125 33.51 7.41 1.48
CA ASP A 125 34.85 7.98 1.61
C ASP A 125 35.85 7.27 0.66
N THR A 126 37.08 7.79 0.58
CA THR A 126 38.23 7.29 -0.18
C THR A 126 38.55 5.81 0.12
N ASN A 127 38.19 5.32 1.31
CA ASN A 127 38.34 3.91 1.71
C ASN A 127 37.10 3.05 1.43
N TRP A 128 36.15 3.54 0.63
CA TRP A 128 34.88 2.87 0.32
C TRP A 128 33.98 2.59 1.54
N LEU A 129 34.21 3.34 2.62
CA LEU A 129 33.40 3.29 3.82
C LEU A 129 32.20 4.23 3.68
N ILE A 130 31.03 3.75 4.11
CA ILE A 130 29.81 4.54 4.12
C ILE A 130 29.92 5.61 5.22
N THR A 131 29.89 6.88 4.83
CA THR A 131 29.96 8.03 5.74
C THR A 131 28.61 8.67 5.98
N ASN A 132 27.72 8.61 5.00
CA ASN A 132 26.37 9.13 5.13
C ASN A 132 25.38 8.30 4.30
N THR A 133 24.17 8.14 4.83
CA THR A 133 23.04 7.50 4.15
C THR A 133 21.80 8.35 4.33
N VAL A 134 21.22 8.82 3.23
CA VAL A 134 19.96 9.57 3.23
C VAL A 134 18.91 8.73 2.52
N SER A 135 17.90 8.29 3.26
CA SER A 135 16.76 7.54 2.71
C SER A 135 15.56 8.45 2.58
N GLN A 136 14.94 8.46 1.40
CA GLN A 136 13.70 9.16 1.12
C GLN A 136 12.71 8.24 0.41
N GLU A 137 11.45 8.34 0.79
CA GLU A 137 10.39 7.67 0.07
C GLU A 137 9.99 8.54 -1.12
N LEU A 138 10.05 7.97 -2.33
CA LEU A 138 9.60 8.62 -3.54
C LEU A 138 8.10 8.36 -3.67
N THR A 139 7.31 9.34 -3.24
CA THR A 139 5.89 9.41 -3.59
C THR A 139 5.82 10.05 -4.97
N ASN A 140 5.23 9.35 -5.95
CA ASN A 140 4.90 9.96 -7.24
C ASN A 140 3.69 10.88 -7.07
#